data_AF-A0A3B8U426-F1
#
_entry.id   AF-A0A3B8U426-F1
#
_cell.length_a   1.000
_cell.length_b   1.000
_cell.length_c   1.000
_cell.angle_alpha   90.00
_cell.angle_beta   90.00
_cell.angle_gamma   90.00
#
_symmetry.space_group_name_H-M   'P 1'
#
loop_
_entity.id
_entity.type
_entity.pdbx_description
1 polymer ?
#
loop_
_entity_poly.entity_id
_entity_poly.type
_entity_poly.pdbx_seq_one_letter_code
_entity_poly.pdbx_strand_id
1 'polypeptide(L)'
;MTGSPAIWHTLFPSSCYISPEKGFLYTHFCLTPQLEQNYRALPKLKKIIVVRDLRDVAVSIVGQICKAPWPGMTLEERNAFKKLPFDQQLLFVINYEYDVYKVAKNAPNSNQASLARVARQAVQYALDTKNLVVRYENMVGEEGGGSLALQLDELHKLAKFIGLELEDEQIHHIASQLYGNEQNPFGKEELANYQSTFSKGKIGSWKTAFNEAHKQAFKAKVGKALIDLGYEKSMDW
;
A
#
# COMPACT_ATOMS: atom_id res chain seq x y z
N MET A 1 28.06 -10.28 -3.46
CA MET A 1 27.03 -9.53 -4.21
C MET A 1 25.70 -10.24 -4.04
N THR A 2 24.97 -9.95 -2.96
CA THR A 2 23.64 -10.51 -2.67
C THR A 2 22.58 -9.71 -3.43
N GLY A 3 22.59 -9.85 -4.76
CA GLY A 3 21.73 -9.11 -5.67
C GLY A 3 20.34 -9.73 -5.82
N SER A 4 19.54 -9.76 -4.75
CA SER A 4 18.10 -9.97 -4.92
C SER A 4 17.48 -8.63 -5.32
N PRO A 5 16.97 -8.48 -6.56
CA PRO A 5 16.31 -7.23 -6.95
C PRO A 5 15.08 -7.06 -6.08
N ALA A 6 14.94 -5.88 -5.49
CA ALA A 6 13.74 -5.51 -4.77
C ALA A 6 12.53 -5.78 -5.67
N ILE A 7 11.66 -6.69 -5.25
CA ILE A 7 10.52 -7.21 -6.02
C ILE A 7 9.46 -6.11 -6.13
N TRP A 8 9.77 -5.10 -6.95
CA TRP A 8 8.87 -4.03 -7.31
C TRP A 8 8.57 -4.22 -8.79
N HIS A 9 7.65 -5.16 -9.02
CA HIS A 9 6.98 -5.48 -10.28
C HIS A 9 7.85 -6.07 -11.42
N THR A 10 9.14 -6.32 -11.21
CA THR A 10 10.00 -7.02 -12.19
C THR A 10 10.13 -8.49 -11.81
N LEU A 11 9.40 -9.35 -12.51
CA LEU A 11 9.45 -10.82 -12.38
C LEU A 11 8.96 -11.28 -11.00
N PHE A 12 7.65 -11.40 -10.82
CA PHE A 12 7.19 -12.57 -10.06
C PHE A 12 7.78 -13.77 -10.81
N PRO A 13 8.62 -14.60 -10.17
CA PRO A 13 9.23 -15.70 -10.87
C PRO A 13 8.12 -16.53 -11.48
N SER A 14 8.34 -17.06 -12.67
CA SER A 14 7.42 -18.00 -13.34
C SER A 14 7.07 -19.22 -12.46
N SER A 15 7.77 -19.43 -11.35
CA SER A 15 7.43 -20.39 -10.28
C SER A 15 6.29 -19.95 -9.35
N CYS A 16 5.85 -18.69 -9.38
CA CYS A 16 4.64 -18.19 -8.72
C CYS A 16 3.44 -18.12 -9.68
N TYR A 17 3.49 -18.83 -10.82
CA TYR A 17 2.27 -19.28 -11.50
C TYR A 17 1.54 -20.23 -10.54
N ILE A 18 0.75 -19.66 -9.63
CA ILE A 18 -0.13 -20.47 -8.80
C ILE A 18 -1.24 -20.95 -9.72
N SER A 19 -1.41 -22.28 -9.72
CA SER A 19 -2.34 -23.02 -10.55
C SER A 19 -3.66 -22.26 -10.79
N PRO A 20 -4.18 -22.21 -12.03
CA PRO A 20 -5.40 -21.50 -12.40
C PRO A 20 -6.66 -21.94 -11.63
N GLU A 21 -6.56 -22.97 -10.79
CA GLU A 21 -7.68 -23.50 -10.02
C GLU A 21 -7.78 -22.97 -8.58
N LYS A 22 -6.67 -22.61 -7.91
CA LYS A 22 -6.65 -22.14 -6.50
C LYS A 22 -5.38 -21.34 -6.15
N GLY A 23 -5.35 -20.03 -6.42
CA GLY A 23 -4.17 -19.20 -6.13
C GLY A 23 -4.47 -17.78 -5.65
N PHE A 24 -3.51 -17.19 -4.94
CA PHE A 24 -3.52 -15.80 -4.51
C PHE A 24 -2.56 -14.98 -5.36
N LEU A 25 -3.02 -13.83 -5.85
CA LEU A 25 -2.18 -12.86 -6.55
C LEU A 25 -1.98 -11.65 -5.64
N TYR A 26 -0.72 -11.27 -5.45
CA TYR A 26 -0.35 -10.05 -4.74
C TYR A 26 0.25 -9.05 -5.72
N THR A 27 -0.23 -7.82 -5.69
CA THR A 27 0.35 -6.72 -6.47
C THR A 27 0.08 -5.40 -5.78
N HIS A 28 0.98 -4.45 -5.96
CA HIS A 28 0.74 -3.07 -5.57
C HIS A 28 -0.10 -2.33 -6.61
N PHE A 29 -0.65 -1.18 -6.21
CA PHE A 29 -1.21 -0.22 -7.16
C PHE A 29 -0.18 0.19 -8.23
N CYS A 30 -0.69 0.92 -9.21
CA CYS A 30 -0.04 1.49 -10.38
C CYS A 30 0.19 0.51 -11.53
N LEU A 31 -0.65 -0.52 -11.69
CA LEU A 31 -0.57 -1.50 -12.77
C LEU A 31 -0.48 -0.87 -14.17
N THR A 32 0.11 -1.60 -15.12
CA THR A 32 0.06 -1.23 -16.54
C THR A 32 -1.35 -1.45 -17.10
N PRO A 33 -1.77 -0.69 -18.14
CA PRO A 33 -3.07 -0.90 -18.77
C PRO A 33 -3.29 -2.33 -19.25
N GLN A 34 -2.24 -2.97 -19.79
CA GLN A 34 -2.29 -4.37 -20.22
C GLN A 34 -2.58 -5.33 -19.05
N LEU A 35 -1.91 -5.14 -17.91
CA LEU A 35 -2.13 -5.99 -16.75
C LEU A 35 -3.52 -5.78 -16.14
N GLU A 36 -4.02 -4.53 -16.14
CA GLU A 36 -5.41 -4.25 -15.76
C GLU A 36 -6.41 -4.97 -16.67
N GLN A 37 -6.19 -4.96 -17.99
CA GLN A 37 -7.03 -5.68 -18.94
C GLN A 37 -6.98 -7.19 -18.70
N ASN A 38 -5.79 -7.74 -18.48
CA ASN A 38 -5.62 -9.17 -18.19
C ASN A 38 -6.40 -9.58 -16.93
N TYR A 39 -6.33 -8.79 -15.84
CA TYR A 39 -7.08 -9.07 -14.62
C TYR A 39 -8.59 -8.93 -14.81
N ARG A 40 -9.06 -7.97 -15.61
CA ARG A 40 -10.49 -7.83 -15.94
C ARG A 40 -11.03 -9.01 -16.74
N ALA A 41 -10.18 -9.66 -17.55
CA ALA A 41 -10.55 -10.81 -18.35
C ALA A 41 -10.66 -12.13 -17.55
N LEU A 42 -10.21 -12.16 -16.28
CA LEU A 42 -10.30 -13.34 -15.42
C LEU A 42 -11.67 -13.41 -14.71
N PRO A 43 -12.59 -14.30 -15.14
CA PRO A 43 -13.98 -14.26 -14.69
C PRO A 43 -14.19 -14.60 -13.22
N LYS A 44 -13.26 -15.34 -12.59
CA LYS A 44 -13.35 -15.76 -11.19
C LYS A 44 -12.43 -14.95 -10.26
N LEU A 45 -11.74 -13.94 -10.78
CA LEU A 45 -10.81 -13.14 -9.98
C LEU A 45 -11.60 -12.25 -9.00
N LYS A 46 -11.49 -12.57 -7.72
CA LYS A 46 -11.92 -11.70 -6.62
C LYS A 46 -10.77 -10.76 -6.25
N LYS A 47 -11.03 -9.46 -6.29
CA LYS A 47 -10.04 -8.42 -5.96
C LYS A 47 -10.32 -7.86 -4.56
N ILE A 48 -9.33 -7.96 -3.68
CA ILE A 48 -9.34 -7.32 -2.37
C ILE A 48 -8.41 -6.12 -2.47
N ILE A 49 -8.95 -4.93 -2.22
CA ILE A 49 -8.30 -3.65 -2.42
C ILE A 49 -8.07 -3.04 -1.04
N VAL A 50 -6.83 -3.13 -0.55
CA VAL A 50 -6.46 -2.51 0.71
C VAL A 50 -6.17 -1.03 0.46
N VAL A 51 -6.99 -0.17 1.04
CA VAL A 51 -6.78 1.28 1.05
C VAL A 51 -6.30 1.72 2.43
N ARG A 52 -5.51 2.79 2.47
CA ARG A 52 -4.99 3.42 3.68
C ARG A 52 -5.08 4.93 3.50
N ASP A 53 -5.18 5.68 4.59
CA ASP A 53 -5.10 7.14 4.56
C ASP A 53 -3.85 7.56 3.76
N LEU A 54 -4.08 8.26 2.64
CA LEU A 54 -3.01 8.60 1.71
C LEU A 54 -1.95 9.50 2.36
N ARG A 55 -2.27 10.19 3.46
CA ARG A 55 -1.34 11.02 4.22
C ARG A 55 -0.35 10.15 4.99
N ASP A 56 -0.82 9.07 5.62
CA ASP A 56 0.06 8.06 6.21
C ASP A 56 0.85 7.30 5.15
N VAL A 57 0.26 7.06 3.98
CA VAL A 57 0.98 6.48 2.83
C VAL A 57 2.14 7.38 2.41
N ALA A 58 1.96 8.70 2.33
CA ALA A 58 3.03 9.63 1.98
C ALA A 58 4.20 9.57 2.98
N VAL A 59 3.91 9.57 4.29
CA VAL A 59 4.93 9.39 5.34
C VAL A 59 5.63 8.04 5.19
N SER A 60 4.88 6.97 4.90
CA SER A 60 5.42 5.64 4.71
C SER A 60 6.34 5.55 3.49
N ILE A 61 6.02 6.25 2.40
CA ILE A 61 6.85 6.29 1.18
C ILE A 61 8.20 6.94 1.48
N VAL A 62 8.26 8.03 2.26
CA VAL A 62 9.55 8.62 2.68
C VAL A 62 10.44 7.56 3.34
N GLY A 63 9.90 6.84 4.32
CA GLY A 63 10.62 5.75 4.99
C GLY A 63 11.06 4.65 4.02
N GLN A 64 10.21 4.28 3.06
CA GLN A 64 10.53 3.27 2.07
C GLN A 64 11.67 3.70 1.15
N ILE A 65 11.66 4.94 0.64
CA ILE A 65 12.75 5.50 -0.18
C ILE A 65 14.07 5.48 0.61
N CYS A 66 14.04 5.83 1.90
CA CYS A 66 15.24 5.82 2.73
C CYS A 66 15.81 4.40 2.95
N LYS A 67 14.95 3.38 3.07
CA LYS A 67 15.32 1.99 3.37
C LYS A 67 15.67 1.14 2.15
N ALA A 68 14.89 1.22 1.08
CA ALA A 68 15.05 0.38 -0.11
C ALA A 68 15.21 1.20 -1.40
N PRO A 69 15.78 0.63 -2.48
CA PRO A 69 15.75 1.25 -3.80
C PRO A 69 14.32 1.65 -4.18
N TRP A 70 14.16 2.85 -4.74
CA TRP A 70 12.86 3.37 -5.12
C TRP A 70 12.74 3.44 -6.64
N PRO A 71 11.64 2.91 -7.22
CA PRO A 71 11.41 3.02 -8.65
C PRO A 71 11.40 4.47 -9.12
N GLY A 72 12.21 4.77 -10.14
CA GLY A 72 12.30 6.10 -10.71
C GLY A 72 13.27 7.04 -10.01
N MET A 73 14.06 6.56 -9.05
CA MET A 73 15.24 7.26 -8.57
C MET A 73 16.49 6.44 -8.91
N THR A 74 17.50 7.11 -9.45
CA THR A 74 18.87 6.60 -9.48
C THR A 74 19.44 6.48 -8.06
N LEU A 75 20.52 5.73 -7.91
CA LEU A 75 21.23 5.63 -6.63
C LEU A 75 21.71 6.99 -6.13
N GLU A 76 22.16 7.87 -7.04
CA GLU A 76 22.62 9.22 -6.73
C GLU A 76 21.48 10.11 -6.22
N GLU A 77 20.35 10.16 -6.94
CA GLU A 77 19.16 10.92 -6.54
C GLU A 77 18.64 10.45 -5.18
N ARG A 78 18.62 9.14 -4.94
CA ARG A 78 18.22 8.57 -3.65
C ARG A 78 19.18 8.96 -2.53
N ASN A 79 20.49 8.96 -2.79
CA ASN A 79 21.49 9.41 -1.82
C ASN A 79 21.37 10.91 -1.52
N ALA A 80 21.02 11.73 -2.51
CA ALA A 80 20.70 13.14 -2.30
C ALA A 80 19.42 13.31 -1.46
N PHE A 81 18.35 12.58 -1.80
CA PHE A 81 17.09 12.58 -1.05
C PHE A 81 17.29 12.26 0.44
N LYS A 82 18.11 11.23 0.75
CA LYS A 82 18.39 10.83 2.14
C LYS A 82 19.10 11.91 2.98
N LYS A 83 19.76 12.88 2.35
CA LYS A 83 20.44 14.00 3.03
C LYS A 83 19.49 15.18 3.30
N LEU A 84 18.33 15.21 2.66
CA LEU A 84 17.33 16.27 2.88
C LEU A 84 16.72 16.15 4.29
N PRO A 85 16.35 17.27 4.94
CA PRO A 85 15.49 17.25 6.11
C PRO A 85 14.18 16.53 5.83
N PHE A 86 13.58 15.88 6.84
CA PHE A 86 12.35 15.09 6.67
C PHE A 86 11.21 15.89 6.02
N ASP A 87 11.05 17.17 6.37
CA ASP A 87 10.04 18.03 5.76
C ASP A 87 10.23 18.17 4.23
N GLN A 88 11.47 18.33 3.78
CA GLN A 88 11.78 18.41 2.35
C GLN A 88 11.59 17.05 1.65
N GLN A 89 11.88 15.94 2.35
CA GLN A 89 11.61 14.59 1.84
C GLN A 89 10.11 14.35 1.65
N LEU A 90 9.29 14.75 2.63
CA LEU A 90 7.85 14.58 2.58
C LEU A 90 7.23 15.47 1.50
N LEU A 91 7.63 16.75 1.43
CA LEU A 91 7.18 17.66 0.37
C LEU A 91 7.59 17.15 -1.02
N PHE A 92 8.79 16.57 -1.15
CA PHE A 92 9.20 15.90 -2.38
C PHE A 92 8.23 14.76 -2.72
N VAL A 93 7.95 13.83 -1.80
CA VAL A 93 7.06 12.69 -2.05
C VAL A 93 5.66 13.11 -2.47
N ILE A 94 5.12 14.17 -1.85
CA ILE A 94 3.79 14.71 -2.17
C ILE A 94 3.76 15.27 -3.60
N ASN A 95 4.81 16.00 -3.99
CA ASN A 95 4.86 16.71 -5.27
C ASN A 95 5.46 15.89 -6.41
N TYR A 96 6.15 14.79 -6.10
CA TYR A 96 6.84 13.98 -7.06
C TYR A 96 5.85 13.38 -8.06
N GLU A 97 5.89 13.87 -9.29
CA GLU A 97 5.16 13.28 -10.40
C GLU A 97 6.07 12.35 -11.19
N TYR A 98 5.51 11.24 -11.61
CA TYR A 98 6.25 10.17 -12.25
C TYR A 98 6.06 10.21 -13.76
N ASP A 99 7.18 10.22 -14.49
CA ASP A 99 7.19 9.97 -15.94
C ASP A 99 7.37 8.48 -16.19
N VAL A 100 6.28 7.82 -16.60
CA VAL A 100 6.24 6.38 -16.83
C VAL A 100 7.26 5.91 -17.86
N TYR A 101 7.56 6.73 -18.87
CA TYR A 101 8.51 6.37 -19.92
C TYR A 101 9.95 6.48 -19.44
N LYS A 102 10.28 7.52 -18.65
CA LYS A 102 11.63 7.65 -18.08
C LYS A 102 11.94 6.51 -17.13
N VAL A 103 11.00 6.15 -16.27
CA VAL A 103 11.27 5.10 -15.29
C VAL A 103 11.25 3.72 -15.93
N ALA A 104 10.42 3.49 -16.96
CA ALA A 104 10.49 2.24 -17.71
C ALA A 104 11.89 2.00 -18.35
N LYS A 105 12.70 3.04 -18.60
CA LYS A 105 14.09 2.86 -19.05
C LYS A 105 15.00 2.25 -17.98
N ASN A 106 14.80 2.62 -16.72
CA ASN A 106 15.67 2.25 -15.59
C ASN A 106 15.09 1.09 -14.75
N ALA A 107 13.77 0.93 -14.76
CA ALA A 107 13.00 -0.05 -14.03
C ALA A 107 11.78 -0.45 -14.88
N PRO A 108 12.00 -1.18 -15.99
CA PRO A 108 11.00 -1.44 -17.05
C PRO A 108 9.73 -2.11 -16.58
N ASN A 109 9.81 -2.91 -15.52
CA ASN A 109 8.63 -3.54 -14.99
C ASN A 109 8.14 -2.84 -13.71
N SER A 110 8.75 -1.75 -13.25
CA SER A 110 8.33 -1.10 -12.02
C SER A 110 7.16 -0.16 -12.23
N ASN A 111 6.10 -0.45 -11.48
CA ASN A 111 4.86 0.28 -11.54
C ASN A 111 4.69 1.24 -10.37
N GLN A 112 5.46 1.10 -9.28
CA GLN A 112 5.26 1.96 -8.11
C GLN A 112 5.71 3.39 -8.41
N ALA A 113 4.73 4.25 -8.62
CA ALA A 113 4.85 5.55 -9.24
C ALA A 113 3.91 6.50 -8.52
N SER A 114 4.40 7.72 -8.23
CA SER A 114 3.81 8.87 -7.50
C SER A 114 2.58 8.65 -6.61
N LEU A 115 2.54 9.36 -5.48
CA LEU A 115 1.37 9.38 -4.60
C LEU A 115 0.06 9.67 -5.37
N ALA A 116 0.11 10.56 -6.36
CA ALA A 116 -1.02 10.89 -7.21
C ALA A 116 -1.54 9.69 -8.03
N ARG A 117 -0.67 8.84 -8.57
CA ARG A 117 -1.10 7.64 -9.33
C ARG A 117 -1.67 6.57 -8.40
N VAL A 118 -1.05 6.36 -7.24
CA VAL A 118 -1.60 5.48 -6.19
C VAL A 118 -3.00 5.93 -5.81
N ALA A 119 -3.19 7.22 -5.55
CA ALA A 119 -4.48 7.80 -5.19
C ALA A 119 -5.54 7.57 -6.28
N ARG A 120 -5.21 7.86 -7.55
CA ARG A 120 -6.14 7.66 -8.68
C ARG A 120 -6.58 6.20 -8.83
N GLN A 121 -5.64 5.26 -8.76
CA GLN A 121 -5.99 3.84 -8.87
C GLN A 121 -6.75 3.35 -7.65
N ALA A 122 -6.39 3.77 -6.44
CA ALA A 122 -7.14 3.42 -5.24
C ALA A 122 -8.61 3.85 -5.35
N VAL A 123 -8.88 5.08 -5.82
CA VAL A 123 -10.25 5.56 -6.10
C VAL A 123 -10.93 4.71 -7.16
N GLN A 124 -10.28 4.48 -8.31
CA GLN A 124 -10.86 3.68 -9.39
C GLN A 124 -11.26 2.27 -8.91
N TYR A 125 -10.39 1.61 -8.15
CA TYR A 125 -10.67 0.28 -7.60
C TYR A 125 -11.73 0.30 -6.51
N ALA A 126 -11.79 1.37 -5.71
CA ALA A 126 -12.81 1.51 -4.67
C ALA A 126 -14.22 1.75 -5.23
N LEU A 127 -14.33 2.37 -6.40
CA LEU A 127 -15.62 2.62 -7.08
C LEU A 127 -16.17 1.38 -7.81
N ASP A 128 -15.33 0.40 -8.14
CA ASP A 128 -15.75 -0.83 -8.80
C ASP A 128 -16.32 -1.82 -7.76
N THR A 129 -17.64 -1.96 -7.77
CA THR A 129 -18.41 -2.78 -6.81
C THR A 129 -18.11 -4.27 -6.87
N LYS A 130 -17.36 -4.74 -7.88
CA LYS A 130 -16.86 -6.12 -7.93
C LYS A 130 -15.66 -6.35 -7.01
N ASN A 131 -15.07 -5.28 -6.49
CA ASN A 131 -13.95 -5.34 -5.57
C ASN A 131 -14.43 -5.26 -4.13
N LEU A 132 -13.75 -5.98 -3.24
CA LEU A 132 -13.85 -5.71 -1.82
C LEU A 132 -12.84 -4.64 -1.44
N VAL A 133 -13.31 -3.49 -0.96
CA VAL A 133 -12.45 -2.50 -0.33
C VAL A 133 -12.28 -2.83 1.15
N VAL A 134 -11.03 -2.90 1.58
CA VAL A 134 -10.62 -3.10 2.97
C VAL A 134 -9.82 -1.90 3.42
N ARG A 135 -10.15 -1.33 4.58
CA ARG A 135 -9.36 -0.23 5.16
C ARG A 135 -8.26 -0.78 6.05
N TYR A 136 -7.04 -0.32 5.84
CA TYR A 136 -5.91 -0.62 6.71
C TYR A 136 -6.24 -0.27 8.17
N GLU A 137 -6.88 0.87 8.40
CA GLU A 137 -7.24 1.39 9.72
C GLU A 137 -8.22 0.49 10.47
N ASN A 138 -9.06 -0.26 9.74
CA ASN A 138 -9.95 -1.25 10.34
C ASN A 138 -9.21 -2.55 10.63
N MET A 139 -8.25 -2.95 9.77
CA MET A 139 -7.53 -4.22 9.87
C MET A 139 -6.44 -4.27 10.95
N VAL A 140 -5.89 -3.12 11.36
CA VAL A 140 -4.70 -3.09 12.24
C VAL A 140 -4.98 -3.49 13.69
N GLY A 141 -6.24 -3.48 14.13
CA GLY A 141 -6.58 -3.73 15.53
C GLY A 141 -6.00 -2.70 16.50
N GLU A 142 -6.07 -2.98 17.79
CA GLU A 142 -5.69 -2.04 18.86
C GLU A 142 -4.20 -1.67 18.82
N GLU A 143 -3.34 -2.64 18.49
CA GLU A 143 -1.89 -2.46 18.42
C GLU A 143 -1.43 -1.41 17.39
N GLY A 144 -2.16 -1.30 16.26
CA GLY A 144 -1.91 -0.27 15.25
C GLY A 144 -2.69 1.03 15.46
N GLY A 145 -3.41 1.16 16.59
CA GLY A 145 -4.25 2.32 16.91
C GLY A 145 -5.68 2.26 16.35
N GLY A 146 -6.10 1.12 15.81
CA GLY A 146 -7.49 0.82 15.45
C GLY A 146 -8.28 0.26 16.64
N SER A 147 -9.30 -0.55 16.36
CA SER A 147 -10.08 -1.24 17.40
C SER A 147 -10.29 -2.71 17.04
N LEU A 148 -10.40 -3.58 18.05
CA LEU A 148 -10.71 -4.99 17.84
C LEU A 148 -12.05 -5.17 17.12
N ALA A 149 -13.09 -4.42 17.52
CA ALA A 149 -14.42 -4.51 16.90
C ALA A 149 -14.37 -4.26 15.38
N LEU A 150 -13.72 -3.17 14.94
CA LEU A 150 -13.56 -2.87 13.51
C LEU A 150 -12.72 -3.94 12.79
N GLN A 151 -11.73 -4.51 13.47
CA GLN A 151 -10.90 -5.57 12.90
C GLN A 151 -11.68 -6.86 12.67
N LEU A 152 -12.49 -7.28 13.65
CA LEU A 152 -13.36 -8.44 13.53
C LEU A 152 -14.40 -8.24 12.42
N ASP A 153 -15.06 -7.08 12.38
CA ASP A 153 -16.03 -6.73 11.33
C ASP A 153 -15.41 -6.81 9.92
N GLU A 154 -14.22 -6.26 9.74
CA GLU A 154 -13.53 -6.27 8.45
C GLU A 154 -13.07 -7.69 8.06
N LEU A 155 -12.69 -8.53 9.03
CA LEU A 155 -12.36 -9.94 8.81
C LEU A 155 -13.57 -10.77 8.41
N HIS A 156 -14.73 -10.58 9.06
CA HIS A 156 -15.98 -11.23 8.64
C HIS A 156 -16.37 -10.84 7.22
N LYS A 157 -16.26 -9.56 6.89
CA LYS A 157 -16.53 -9.04 5.53
C LYS A 157 -15.60 -9.69 4.50
N LEU A 158 -14.32 -9.83 4.82
CA LEU A 158 -13.33 -10.48 3.97
C LEU A 158 -13.63 -11.98 3.78
N ALA A 159 -13.89 -12.72 4.86
CA ALA A 159 -14.24 -14.15 4.83
C ALA A 159 -15.47 -14.39 3.94
N LYS A 160 -16.54 -13.62 4.17
CA LYS A 160 -17.77 -13.67 3.37
C LYS A 160 -17.50 -13.37 1.89
N PHE A 161 -16.68 -12.37 1.59
CA PHE A 161 -16.36 -12.01 0.21
C PHE A 161 -15.64 -13.13 -0.53
N ILE A 162 -14.69 -13.81 0.11
CA ILE A 162 -13.98 -14.95 -0.49
C ILE A 162 -14.83 -16.24 -0.49
N GLY A 163 -15.91 -16.28 0.27
CA GLY A 163 -16.86 -17.41 0.33
C GLY A 163 -16.45 -18.45 1.36
N LEU A 164 -15.80 -18.01 2.45
CA LEU A 164 -15.51 -18.83 3.62
C LEU A 164 -16.52 -18.52 4.71
N GLU A 165 -17.05 -19.58 5.32
CA GLU A 165 -17.79 -19.51 6.57
C GLU A 165 -16.80 -19.78 7.69
N LEU A 166 -16.64 -18.81 8.60
CA LEU A 166 -15.74 -18.87 9.74
C LEU A 166 -16.53 -18.58 11.00
N GLU A 167 -16.32 -19.40 12.02
CA GLU A 167 -16.85 -19.18 13.36
C GLU A 167 -16.14 -17.99 14.03
N ASP A 168 -16.81 -17.33 14.97
CA ASP A 168 -16.25 -16.17 15.67
C ASP A 168 -14.90 -16.48 16.32
N GLU A 169 -14.74 -17.67 16.92
CA GLU A 169 -13.48 -18.11 17.52
C GLU A 169 -12.34 -18.13 16.49
N GLN A 170 -12.61 -18.55 15.25
CA GLN A 170 -11.60 -18.56 14.18
C GLN A 170 -11.24 -17.15 13.74
N ILE A 171 -12.21 -16.23 13.69
CA ILE A 171 -11.97 -14.83 13.36
C ILE A 171 -11.13 -14.15 14.46
N HIS A 172 -11.44 -14.39 15.74
CA HIS A 172 -10.65 -13.90 16.86
C HIS A 172 -9.23 -14.46 16.85
N HIS A 173 -9.09 -15.76 16.57
CA HIS A 173 -7.78 -16.37 16.43
C HIS A 173 -6.97 -15.70 15.32
N ILE A 174 -7.55 -15.51 14.11
CA ILE A 174 -6.90 -14.80 13.02
C ILE A 174 -6.49 -13.39 13.46
N ALA A 175 -7.41 -12.62 14.05
CA ALA A 175 -7.15 -11.25 14.50
C ALA A 175 -5.93 -11.17 15.44
N SER A 176 -5.81 -12.11 16.38
CA SER A 176 -4.69 -12.19 17.33
C SER A 176 -3.31 -12.41 16.67
N GLN A 177 -3.29 -12.92 15.44
CA GLN A 177 -2.07 -13.29 14.71
C GLN A 177 -1.70 -12.27 13.61
N LEU A 178 -2.55 -11.29 13.32
CA LEU A 178 -2.33 -10.35 12.21
C LEU A 178 -1.28 -9.29 12.51
N TYR A 179 -1.17 -8.86 13.76
CA TYR A 179 -0.22 -7.82 14.14
C TYR A 179 1.12 -8.47 14.52
N GLY A 180 2.17 -8.18 13.75
CA GLY A 180 3.52 -8.61 14.10
C GLY A 180 4.12 -7.80 15.25
N ASN A 181 5.22 -8.30 15.83
CA ASN A 181 5.99 -7.59 16.86
C ASN A 181 7.35 -7.12 16.31
N GLU A 182 8.11 -6.34 17.09
CA GLU A 182 9.40 -5.79 16.64
C GLU A 182 10.41 -6.87 16.25
N GLN A 183 10.35 -8.04 16.87
CA GLN A 183 11.23 -9.18 16.60
C GLN A 183 10.73 -10.02 15.42
N ASN A 184 9.42 -9.99 15.14
CA ASN A 184 8.73 -10.76 14.13
C ASN A 184 7.55 -9.95 13.57
N PRO A 185 7.81 -8.98 12.66
CA PRO A 185 6.80 -8.06 12.14
C PRO A 185 5.70 -8.72 11.31
N PHE A 186 5.73 -10.04 11.14
CA PHE A 186 4.73 -10.84 10.44
C PHE A 186 4.17 -12.00 11.26
N GLY A 187 4.57 -12.15 12.53
CA GLY A 187 4.21 -13.32 13.35
C GLY A 187 4.78 -14.65 12.83
N LYS A 188 5.66 -14.64 11.82
CA LYS A 188 6.30 -15.81 11.21
C LYS A 188 7.76 -15.53 10.82
N GLU A 189 8.70 -16.31 11.35
CA GLU A 189 10.16 -16.18 11.11
C GLU A 189 10.53 -16.19 9.61
N GLU A 190 9.76 -16.90 8.80
CA GLU A 190 9.95 -17.03 7.35
C GLU A 190 9.78 -15.71 6.56
N LEU A 191 9.23 -14.67 7.18
CA LEU A 191 8.98 -13.36 6.57
C LEU A 191 9.93 -12.25 7.07
N ALA A 192 10.98 -12.60 7.82
CA ALA A 192 11.95 -11.64 8.36
C ALA A 192 12.59 -10.71 7.31
N ASN A 193 12.72 -11.15 6.05
CA ASN A 193 13.26 -10.33 4.95
C ASN A 193 12.38 -9.12 4.57
N TYR A 194 11.14 -9.05 5.06
CA TYR A 194 10.23 -7.93 4.80
C TYR A 194 10.25 -6.85 5.90
N GLN A 195 11.16 -6.93 6.88
CA GLN A 195 11.34 -5.93 7.96
C GLN A 195 11.42 -4.46 7.49
N SER A 196 11.81 -4.21 6.24
CA SER A 196 11.87 -2.85 5.69
C SER A 196 10.49 -2.15 5.58
N THR A 197 9.40 -2.90 5.43
CA THR A 197 8.05 -2.38 5.15
C THR A 197 7.26 -1.99 6.40
N PHE A 198 7.59 -2.51 7.58
CA PHE A 198 6.98 -2.10 8.86
C PHE A 198 7.89 -1.13 9.60
N SER A 199 7.53 0.16 9.60
CA SER A 199 8.25 1.20 10.32
C SER A 199 7.71 1.43 11.73
N LYS A 200 6.37 1.42 11.90
CA LYS A 200 5.66 1.55 13.19
C LYS A 200 4.29 0.87 13.26
N GLY A 201 3.65 0.57 12.12
CA GLY A 201 2.33 -0.07 12.07
C GLY A 201 1.15 0.78 12.57
N LYS A 202 1.37 2.06 12.90
CA LYS A 202 0.35 2.93 13.51
C LYS A 202 -0.37 3.82 12.48
N ILE A 203 -1.67 4.03 12.71
CA ILE A 203 -2.49 4.98 11.97
C ILE A 203 -2.28 6.41 12.49
N GLY A 204 -2.52 7.42 11.65
CA GLY A 204 -2.55 8.83 12.03
C GLY A 204 -1.18 9.48 12.29
N SER A 205 -0.08 8.82 11.93
CA SER A 205 1.28 9.37 12.09
C SER A 205 1.49 10.64 11.25
N TRP A 206 0.71 10.81 10.17
CA TRP A 206 0.72 12.02 9.37
C TRP A 206 0.39 13.29 10.16
N LYS A 207 -0.43 13.21 11.21
CA LYS A 207 -0.86 14.38 12.00
C LYS A 207 0.31 15.12 12.65
N THR A 208 1.35 14.40 13.04
CA THR A 208 2.58 14.97 13.62
C THR A 208 3.65 15.29 12.56
N ALA A 209 3.51 14.75 11.35
CA ALA A 209 4.48 14.90 10.26
C ALA A 209 4.12 16.05 9.30
N PHE A 210 2.84 16.40 9.18
CA PHE A 210 2.36 17.41 8.24
C PHE A 210 2.42 18.80 8.85
N ASN A 211 3.16 19.70 8.21
CA ASN A 211 3.04 21.14 8.42
C ASN A 211 2.06 21.75 7.39
N GLU A 212 1.81 23.06 7.46
CA GLU A 212 0.86 23.72 6.55
C GLU A 212 1.26 23.64 5.07
N ALA A 213 2.55 23.71 4.75
CA ALA A 213 3.03 23.56 3.38
C ALA A 213 2.74 22.14 2.84
N HIS A 214 2.92 21.11 3.67
CA HIS A 214 2.56 19.72 3.31
C HIS A 214 1.06 19.61 3.05
N LYS A 215 0.20 20.15 3.94
CA LYS A 215 -1.26 20.11 3.77
C LYS A 215 -1.69 20.79 2.47
N GLN A 216 -1.18 21.99 2.19
CA GLN A 216 -1.50 22.73 0.96
C GLN A 216 -1.13 21.94 -0.30
N ALA A 217 0.11 21.43 -0.36
CA ALA A 217 0.58 20.61 -1.48
C ALA A 217 -0.27 19.33 -1.62
N PHE A 218 -0.57 18.66 -0.50
CA PHE A 218 -1.34 17.42 -0.48
C PHE A 218 -2.77 17.64 -0.97
N LYS A 219 -3.45 18.69 -0.49
CA LYS A 219 -4.78 19.09 -0.95
C LYS A 219 -4.78 19.32 -2.46
N ALA A 220 -3.83 20.09 -2.97
CA ALA A 220 -3.72 20.38 -4.41
C ALA A 220 -3.50 19.11 -5.27
N LYS A 221 -2.78 18.12 -4.77
CA LYS A 221 -2.39 16.92 -5.53
C LYS A 221 -3.36 15.75 -5.42
N VAL A 222 -3.82 15.46 -4.21
CA VAL A 222 -4.55 14.22 -3.88
C VAL A 222 -5.70 14.44 -2.91
N GLY A 223 -6.01 15.68 -2.52
CA GLY A 223 -7.07 15.98 -1.55
C GLY A 223 -8.44 15.43 -1.95
N LYS A 224 -8.80 15.52 -3.24
CA LYS A 224 -10.04 14.93 -3.76
C LYS A 224 -10.11 13.41 -3.53
N ALA A 225 -8.99 12.70 -3.65
CA ALA A 225 -8.97 11.26 -3.43
C ALA A 225 -9.25 10.88 -1.97
N LEU A 226 -8.88 11.72 -0.99
CA LEU A 226 -9.29 11.49 0.41
C LEU A 226 -10.81 11.57 0.57
N ILE A 227 -11.46 12.50 -0.13
CA ILE A 227 -12.92 12.65 -0.12
C ILE A 227 -13.57 11.44 -0.82
N ASP A 228 -13.10 11.10 -2.01
CA ASP A 228 -13.64 9.98 -2.79
C ASP A 228 -13.47 8.63 -2.07
N LEU A 229 -12.40 8.47 -1.30
CA LEU A 229 -12.15 7.30 -0.45
C LEU A 229 -12.82 7.40 0.93
N GLY A 230 -13.57 8.47 1.22
CA GLY A 230 -14.30 8.66 2.48
C GLY A 230 -13.44 8.90 3.72
N TYR A 231 -12.18 9.33 3.56
CA TYR A 231 -11.35 9.78 4.68
C TYR A 231 -11.66 11.21 5.11
N GLU A 232 -12.20 12.03 4.21
CA GLU A 232 -12.55 13.43 4.46
C GLU A 232 -13.90 13.80 3.85
N LYS A 233 -14.55 14.83 4.38
CA LYS A 233 -15.87 15.30 3.87
C LYS A 233 -15.75 16.46 2.88
N SER A 234 -14.70 17.26 2.99
CA SER A 234 -14.44 18.42 2.13
C SER A 234 -12.94 18.66 2.00
N MET A 235 -12.53 19.75 1.35
CA MET A 235 -11.12 20.17 1.25
C MET A 235 -10.65 20.97 2.48
N ASP A 236 -11.52 21.18 3.48
CA ASP A 236 -11.28 22.07 4.63
C ASP A 236 -10.75 21.33 5.88
N TRP A 237 -10.13 20.16 5.69
CA TRP A 237 -9.49 19.37 6.75
C TRP A 237 -8.10 19.87 7.16
#